data_AF-A0A1F8DPB9-F1
#
_entry.id   AF-A0A1F8DPB9-F1
#
_cell.length_a   1.000
_cell.length_b   1.000
_cell.length_c   1.000
_cell.angle_alpha   90.00
_cell.angle_beta   90.00
_cell.angle_gamma   90.00
#
_symmetry.space_group_name_H-M   'P 1'
#
loop_
_entity.id
_entity.type
_entity.pdbx_description
1 polymer ?
#
loop_
_entity_poly.entity_id
_entity_poly.type
_entity_poly.pdbx_seq_one_letter_code
_entity_poly.pdbx_strand_id
1 'polypeptide(L)'
;MKTAIIVILVIILSAISVQIYFVFNERNELKEKFLTLSAKAQTLDEENEKIKSEIEYFSRPQNLEKEFRSKFNYKKPGEKMIIITP
;
A
#
# COMPACT_ATOMS: atom_id res chain seq x y z
N MET A 1 44.70 -1.31 41.11
CA MET A 1 43.77 -2.40 40.74
C MET A 1 42.33 -1.90 40.55
N LYS A 2 41.72 -1.24 41.55
CA LYS A 2 40.34 -0.74 41.44
C LYS A 2 40.11 0.21 40.25
N THR A 3 41.04 1.13 40.00
CA THR A 3 41.01 2.06 38.85
C THR A 3 41.09 1.34 37.51
N ALA A 4 41.97 0.35 37.36
CA ALA A 4 42.07 -0.45 36.14
C ALA A 4 40.79 -1.26 35.86
N ILE A 5 40.17 -1.82 36.90
CA ILE A 5 38.89 -2.53 36.78
C ILE A 5 37.80 -1.56 36.30
N ILE A 6 37.72 -0.35 36.86
CA ILE A 6 36.75 0.67 36.44
C ILE A 6 36.97 1.05 34.96
N VAL A 7 38.22 1.26 34.53
CA VAL A 7 38.52 1.61 33.13
C VAL A 7 38.07 0.50 32.18
N ILE A 8 38.36 -0.77 32.50
CA ILE A 8 37.91 -1.91 31.69
C ILE A 8 36.38 -1.96 31.61
N LEU A 9 35.70 -1.73 32.74
CA LEU A 9 34.25 -1.76 32.81
C LEU A 9 33.62 -0.65 31.96
N VAL A 10 34.21 0.55 31.95
CA VAL A 10 33.79 1.66 31.09
C VAL A 10 33.98 1.34 29.61
N ILE A 11 35.09 0.69 29.24
CA ILE A 11 35.34 0.28 27.84
C ILE A 11 34.32 -0.77 27.39
N ILE A 12 33.98 -1.73 28.26
CA ILE A 12 32.98 -2.75 27.96
C ILE A 12 31.59 -2.10 27.79
N LEU A 13 31.21 -1.19 28.70
CA LEU A 13 29.94 -0.49 28.62
C LEU A 13 29.82 0.40 27.37
N SER A 14 30.90 1.08 26.99
CA SER A 14 30.90 1.89 25.76
C SER A 14 30.78 1.01 24.51
N ALA A 15 31.49 -0.11 24.46
CA ALA A 15 31.38 -1.07 23.36
C ALA A 15 29.96 -1.64 23.22
N ILE A 16 29.32 -2.02 24.33
CA ILE A 16 27.93 -2.49 24.34
C ILE A 16 26.98 -1.39 23.87
N SER A 17 27.17 -0.16 24.34
CA SER A 17 26.32 0.98 23.94
C SER A 17 26.37 1.23 22.44
N VAL A 18 27.56 1.14 21.84
CA VAL A 18 27.76 1.27 20.40
C VAL A 18 27.05 0.14 19.63
N GLN A 19 27.18 -1.11 20.08
CA GLN A 19 26.49 -2.24 19.44
C GLN A 19 24.97 -2.10 19.50
N ILE A 20 24.43 -1.70 20.66
CA ILE A 20 22.99 -1.45 20.82
C ILE A 20 22.53 -0.35 19.87
N TYR A 21 23.30 0.73 19.75
CA TYR A 21 22.98 1.83 18.84
C TYR A 21 22.89 1.35 17.37
N PHE A 22 23.87 0.57 16.90
CA PHE A 22 23.86 0.04 15.53
C PHE A 22 22.67 -0.89 15.29
N VAL A 23 22.41 -1.84 16.20
CA VAL A 23 21.30 -2.79 16.08
C VAL A 23 19.96 -2.05 16.11
N PHE A 24 19.82 -1.04 16.95
CA PHE A 24 18.59 -0.25 17.02
C PHE A 24 18.33 0.51 15.73
N ASN A 25 19.37 1.10 15.14
CA ASN A 25 19.26 1.83 13.88
C ASN A 25 18.90 0.89 12.72
N GLU A 26 19.57 -0.25 12.59
CA GLU A 26 19.29 -1.25 11.56
C GLU A 26 17.87 -1.82 11.70
N ARG A 27 17.44 -2.10 12.94
CA ARG A 27 16.07 -2.55 13.22
C ARG A 27 15.05 -1.50 12.79
N ASN A 28 15.31 -0.22 13.03
CA ASN A 28 14.38 0.84 12.68
C ASN A 28 14.28 1.02 11.16
N GLU A 29 15.41 1.00 10.46
CA GLU A 29 15.44 1.03 8.99
C GLU A 29 14.70 -0.16 8.38
N LEU A 30 14.92 -1.36 8.91
CA LEU A 30 14.25 -2.56 8.44
C LEU A 30 12.75 -2.53 8.70
N LYS A 31 12.33 -1.97 9.84
CA LYS A 31 10.91 -1.78 10.17
C LYS A 31 10.23 -0.82 9.19
N GLU A 32 10.85 0.30 8.87
CA GLU A 32 10.30 1.26 7.89
C GLU A 32 10.19 0.67 6.50
N LYS A 33 11.21 -0.08 6.06
CA LYS A 33 11.16 -0.84 4.78
C LYS A 33 10.02 -1.85 4.80
N PHE A 34 9.88 -2.61 5.89
CA PHE A 34 8.81 -3.59 6.03
C PHE A 34 7.42 -2.95 5.96
N LEU A 35 7.19 -1.85 6.68
CA LEU A 35 5.92 -1.12 6.65
C LEU A 35 5.61 -0.60 5.25
N THR A 36 6.61 -0.04 4.56
CA THR A 36 6.46 0.47 3.19
C THR A 36 6.11 -0.67 2.21
N LEU A 37 6.80 -1.81 2.31
CA LEU A 37 6.51 -2.97 1.46
C LEU A 37 5.13 -3.57 1.76
N SER A 38 4.75 -3.65 3.04
CA SER A 38 3.45 -4.14 3.46
C SER A 38 2.32 -3.26 2.93
N ALA A 39 2.49 -1.93 3.00
CA ALA A 39 1.51 -0.99 2.46
C ALA A 39 1.36 -1.15 0.94
N LYS A 40 2.48 -1.26 0.21
CA LYS A 40 2.45 -1.52 -1.24
C LYS A 40 1.77 -2.84 -1.60
N ALA A 41 2.05 -3.90 -0.83
CA ALA A 41 1.42 -5.20 -1.05
C ALA A 41 -0.10 -5.12 -0.84
N GLN A 42 -0.55 -4.41 0.20
CA GLN A 42 -1.97 -4.18 0.44
C GLN A 42 -2.62 -3.39 -0.71
N THR A 43 -2.00 -2.30 -1.17
CA THR A 43 -2.53 -1.53 -2.32
C THR A 43 -2.64 -2.38 -3.58
N LEU A 44 -1.65 -3.22 -3.87
CA LEU A 44 -1.69 -4.12 -5.03
C LEU A 44 -2.80 -5.18 -4.90
N ASP A 45 -3.08 -5.67 -3.69
CA ASP A 45 -4.16 -6.62 -3.46
C ASP A 45 -5.53 -5.96 -3.67
N GLU A 46 -5.72 -4.75 -3.15
CA GLU A 46 -6.91 -3.93 -3.38
C GLU A 46 -7.13 -3.61 -4.87
N GLU A 47 -6.07 -3.24 -5.60
CA GLU A 47 -6.12 -3.02 -7.04
C GLU A 47 -6.46 -4.29 -7.82
N ASN A 48 -5.90 -5.43 -7.42
CA ASN A 48 -6.16 -6.71 -8.04
C ASN A 48 -7.63 -7.12 -7.86
N GLU A 49 -8.17 -7.01 -6.65
CA GLU A 49 -9.58 -7.30 -6.37
C GLU A 49 -10.52 -6.36 -7.14
N LYS A 50 -10.17 -5.07 -7.22
CA LYS A 50 -10.90 -4.12 -8.05
C LYS A 50 -10.90 -4.53 -9.52
N ILE A 51 -9.73 -4.84 -10.10
CA ILE A 51 -9.63 -5.26 -11.49
C ILE A 51 -10.41 -6.55 -11.75
N LYS A 52 -10.35 -7.54 -10.85
CA LYS A 52 -11.17 -8.76 -10.95
C LYS A 52 -12.66 -8.43 -10.97
N SER A 53 -13.11 -7.54 -10.08
CA SER A 53 -14.51 -7.12 -10.03
C SER A 53 -14.95 -6.40 -11.32
N GLU A 54 -14.08 -5.58 -11.91
CA GLU A 54 -14.33 -4.91 -13.18
C GLU A 54 -14.40 -5.94 -14.32
N ILE A 55 -13.48 -6.91 -14.37
CA ILE A 55 -13.52 -7.99 -15.36
C ILE A 55 -14.84 -8.76 -15.27
N GLU A 56 -15.27 -9.14 -14.06
CA GLU A 56 -16.54 -9.83 -13.88
C GLU A 56 -17.72 -8.95 -14.32
N TYR A 57 -17.70 -7.66 -13.96
CA TYR A 57 -18.75 -6.71 -14.35
C TYR A 57 -18.86 -6.59 -15.87
N PHE A 58 -17.73 -6.42 -16.57
CA PHE A 58 -17.68 -6.27 -18.03
C PHE A 58 -17.88 -7.58 -18.79
N SER A 59 -17.69 -8.74 -18.14
CA SER A 59 -17.99 -10.04 -18.75
C SER A 59 -19.48 -10.22 -19.07
N ARG A 60 -20.37 -9.47 -18.39
CA ARG A 60 -21.81 -9.52 -18.62
C ARG A 60 -22.20 -8.57 -19.77
N PRO A 61 -22.74 -9.07 -20.89
CA PRO A 61 -23.04 -8.24 -22.07
C PRO A 61 -23.97 -7.05 -21.78
N GLN A 62 -24.90 -7.19 -20.84
CA GLN A 62 -25.83 -6.13 -20.45
C GLN A 62 -25.12 -4.95 -19.78
N ASN A 63 -24.10 -5.24 -18.96
CA ASN A 63 -23.28 -4.22 -18.31
C ASN A 63 -22.38 -3.51 -19.33
N LEU A 64 -21.86 -4.26 -20.31
CA LEU A 64 -21.11 -3.70 -21.42
C LEU A 64 -21.98 -2.74 -22.25
N GLU A 65 -23.21 -3.13 -22.61
CA GLU A 65 -24.18 -2.26 -23.29
C GLU A 65 -24.47 -1.00 -22.47
N LYS A 66 -24.68 -1.14 -21.15
CA LYS A 66 -24.94 -0.02 -20.25
C LYS A 66 -23.78 0.98 -20.22
N GLU A 67 -22.54 0.51 -20.12
CA GLU A 67 -21.36 1.38 -20.13
C GLU A 67 -21.12 2.03 -21.49
N PHE A 68 -21.32 1.31 -22.60
CA PHE A 68 -21.28 1.91 -23.93
C PHE A 68 -22.34 3.01 -24.10
N ARG A 69 -23.57 2.77 -23.63
CA ARG A 69 -24.65 3.77 -23.68
C ARG A 69 -24.35 4.99 -22.81
N SER A 70 -23.76 4.79 -21.63
CA SER A 70 -23.32 5.86 -20.72
C SER A 70 -22.22 6.72 -21.34
N LYS A 71 -21.15 6.10 -21.87
CA LYS A 71 -19.98 6.82 -22.40
C LYS A 71 -20.23 7.54 -23.72
N PHE A 72 -21.07 6.96 -24.58
CA PHE A 72 -21.29 7.47 -25.93
C PHE A 72 -22.70 8.04 -26.13
N ASN A 73 -23.50 8.15 -25.07
CA ASN A 73 -24.89 8.62 -25.12
C ASN A 73 -25.78 7.87 -26.14
N TYR A 74 -25.49 6.58 -26.37
CA TYR A 74 -26.26 5.75 -27.31
C TYR A 74 -27.66 5.44 -26.78
N LYS A 75 -28.65 5.53 -27.67
CA LYS A 75 -30.07 5.31 -27.39
C LYS A 75 -30.61 4.26 -28.36
N LYS A 76 -31.57 3.45 -27.93
CA LYS A 76 -32.30 2.57 -28.84
C LYS A 76 -33.20 3.42 -29.74
N PRO A 77 -33.44 3.01 -31.00
CA PRO A 77 -34.39 3.70 -31.87
C PRO A 77 -35.76 3.81 -31.18
N GLY A 78 -36.22 5.03 -30.92
CA GLY A 78 -37.49 5.31 -30.24
C GLY A 78 -37.40 5.78 -28.77
N GLU A 79 -36.24 5.75 -28.13
CA GLU A 79 -36.07 6.28 -26.76
C GLU A 79 -35.96 7.83 -26.75
N LYS A 80 -36.78 8.50 -25.94
CA LYS A 80 -36.69 9.95 -25.68
C LYS A 80 -35.72 10.22 -24.53
N MET A 81 -34.69 11.03 -24.75
CA MET A 81 -33.75 11.48 -23.72
C MET A 81 -34.30 12.72 -23.03
N ILE A 82 -34.45 12.68 -21.71
CA ILE A 82 -34.81 13.82 -20.88
C ILE A 82 -33.55 14.25 -20.13
N ILE A 83 -33.05 15.45 -20.41
CA ILE A 83 -31.94 16.06 -19.68
C ILE A 83 -32.57 16.95 -18.59
N ILE A 84 -32.31 16.62 -17.32
CA ILE A 84 -32.75 17.42 -16.18
C ILE A 84 -31.57 18.27 -15.72
N THR A 85 -31.65 19.57 -15.95
CA THR A 85 -30.73 20.59 -15.41
C THR A 85 -31.43 21.35 -14.28
N PRO A 86 -30.70 21.72 -13.20
CA PRO A 86 -31.26 22.54 -12.11
C PRO A 86 -31.62 23.95 -12.56
#